data_AF-A0A2G9TWJ7-F1
#
_entry.id   AF-A0A2G9TWJ7-F1
#
_cell.length_a   1.000
_cell.length_b   1.000
_cell.length_c   1.000
_cell.angle_alpha   90.00
_cell.angle_beta   90.00
_cell.angle_gamma   90.00
#
_symmetry.space_group_name_H-M   'P 1'
#
loop_
_entity.id
_entity.type
_entity.pdbx_description
1 polymer ?
#
loop_
_entity_poly.entity_id
_entity_poly.type
_entity_poly.pdbx_seq_one_letter_code
_entity_poly.pdbx_strand_id
1 'polypeptide(L)'
;MEVKLDVLKSVTEAQHYEEHKRFLTEFHQQIRANECVMLLLMAIVIFRPDRPNLRDTHRIRDIQYTYYGVLRRVVECEYTGGEAAQVYEALVRKLEELKHLKEGLVRIYYGFDSRQLDPLIKELFDMM
;
A
#
# COMPACT_ATOMS: atom_id res chain seq x y z
N MET A 1 -18.99 2.51 2.58
CA MET A 1 -18.42 1.38 1.82
C MET A 1 -18.14 0.26 2.81
N GLU A 2 -19.13 -0.61 3.05
CA GLU A 2 -18.96 -1.76 3.93
C GLU A 2 -18.64 -2.98 3.07
N VAL A 3 -17.37 -3.17 2.74
CA VAL A 3 -16.91 -4.54 2.48
C VAL A 3 -17.06 -5.22 3.83
N LYS A 4 -18.09 -6.06 3.98
CA LYS A 4 -18.38 -6.74 5.25
C LYS A 4 -17.12 -7.47 5.67
N LEU A 5 -16.48 -7.00 6.74
CA LEU A 5 -15.34 -7.65 7.40
C LEU A 5 -15.60 -9.13 7.71
N ASP A 6 -16.86 -9.56 7.70
CA ASP A 6 -17.30 -10.95 7.81
C ASP A 6 -16.79 -11.86 6.69
N VAL A 7 -16.52 -11.31 5.51
CA VAL A 7 -15.90 -11.99 4.35
C VAL A 7 -14.49 -12.48 4.73
N LEU A 8 -13.73 -11.70 5.50
CA LEU A 8 -12.33 -11.98 5.84
C LEU A 8 -12.15 -13.00 6.99
N LYS A 9 -13.25 -13.51 7.56
CA LYS A 9 -13.25 -14.38 8.75
C LYS A 9 -13.17 -15.89 8.44
N SER A 10 -13.13 -16.29 7.17
CA SER A 10 -13.08 -17.72 6.82
C SER A 10 -11.67 -18.30 7.09
N VAL A 11 -11.62 -19.53 7.59
CA VAL A 11 -10.55 -20.08 8.47
C VAL A 11 -9.17 -20.27 7.79
N THR A 12 -9.05 -20.02 6.49
CA THR A 12 -7.75 -20.03 5.76
C THR A 12 -7.23 -18.61 5.47
N GLU A 13 -8.07 -17.59 5.61
CA GLU A 13 -7.80 -16.18 5.30
C GLU A 13 -7.49 -15.34 6.55
N ALA A 14 -7.73 -15.89 7.74
CA ALA A 14 -7.49 -15.22 9.01
C ALA A 14 -6.04 -14.72 9.18
N GLN A 15 -5.05 -15.44 8.62
CA GLN A 15 -3.66 -15.00 8.65
C GLN A 15 -3.45 -13.73 7.81
N HIS A 16 -3.95 -13.70 6.58
CA HIS A 16 -3.86 -12.52 5.71
C HIS A 16 -4.68 -11.36 6.30
N TYR A 17 -5.84 -11.64 6.89
CA TYR A 17 -6.64 -10.65 7.60
C TYR A 17 -5.88 -10.03 8.79
N GLU A 18 -5.22 -10.85 9.62
CA GLU A 18 -4.43 -10.35 10.74
C GLU A 18 -3.16 -9.62 10.29
N GLU A 19 -2.54 -10.01 9.17
CA GLU A 19 -1.46 -9.24 8.53
C GLU A 19 -1.94 -7.85 8.09
N HIS A 20 -3.10 -7.77 7.44
CA HIS A 20 -3.74 -6.50 7.05
C HIS A 20 -4.06 -5.62 8.27
N LYS A 21 -4.66 -6.22 9.29
CA LYS A 21 -5.00 -5.51 10.53
C LYS A 21 -3.74 -5.01 11.23
N ARG A 22 -2.69 -5.83 11.32
CA ARG A 22 -1.41 -5.48 11.92
C ARG A 22 -0.76 -4.29 11.20
N PHE A 23 -0.71 -4.33 9.87
CA PHE A 23 -0.22 -3.22 9.06
C PHE A 23 -0.96 -1.92 9.35
N LEU A 24 -2.29 -1.97 9.42
CA LEU A 24 -3.12 -0.81 9.76
C LEU A 24 -2.94 -0.34 11.21
N THR A 25 -2.55 -1.19 12.15
CA THR A 25 -2.32 -0.79 13.55
C THR A 25 -0.91 -0.27 13.80
N GLU A 26 0.11 -0.82 13.12
CA GLU A 26 1.52 -0.47 13.32
C GLU A 26 1.94 0.84 12.66
N PHE A 27 1.13 1.36 11.74
CA PHE A 27 1.43 2.64 11.10
C PHE A 27 1.38 3.76 12.15
N HIS A 28 2.50 4.41 12.47
CA HIS A 28 2.53 5.41 13.55
C HIS A 28 1.47 6.51 13.36
N GLN A 29 0.67 6.78 14.40
CA GLN A 29 -0.45 7.73 14.32
C GLN A 29 0.00 9.14 13.90
N GLN A 30 1.17 9.58 14.34
CA GLN A 30 1.75 10.86 13.96
C GLN A 30 2.02 10.95 12.46
N ILE A 31 2.55 9.88 11.85
CA ILE A 31 2.77 9.79 10.41
C ILE A 31 1.44 9.80 9.65
N ARG A 32 0.42 9.07 10.15
CA ARG A 32 -0.92 9.09 9.53
C ARG A 32 -1.56 10.47 9.54
N ALA A 33 -1.29 11.26 10.58
CA ALA A 33 -1.81 12.61 10.71
C ALA A 33 -1.04 13.62 9.83
N ASN A 34 0.15 13.26 9.34
CA ASN A 34 0.89 14.07 8.37
C ASN A 34 0.35 13.82 6.96
N GLU A 35 -0.55 14.70 6.52
CA GLU A 35 -1.15 14.64 5.18
C GLU A 35 -0.11 14.67 4.06
N CYS A 36 0.93 15.50 4.19
CA CYS A 36 1.97 15.62 3.16
C CYS A 36 2.71 14.29 2.96
N VAL A 37 3.13 13.66 4.05
CA VAL A 37 3.77 12.34 4.03
C VAL A 37 2.83 11.30 3.41
N MET A 38 1.57 11.26 3.81
CA MET A 38 0.59 10.30 3.28
C MET A 38 0.36 10.46 1.77
N LEU A 39 0.23 11.70 1.28
CA LEU A 39 0.08 11.98 -0.15
C LEU A 39 1.32 11.55 -0.95
N LEU A 40 2.52 11.76 -0.41
CA LEU A 40 3.76 11.32 -1.04
C LEU A 40 3.85 9.78 -1.10
N LEU A 41 3.48 9.09 -0.02
CA LEU A 41 3.41 7.61 -0.01
C LEU A 41 2.42 7.10 -1.06
N MET A 42 1.24 7.72 -1.16
CA MET A 42 0.26 7.39 -2.21
C MET A 42 0.83 7.60 -3.61
N ALA A 43 1.51 8.73 -3.86
CA ALA A 43 2.15 8.99 -5.15
C ALA A 43 3.19 7.91 -5.49
N ILE A 44 4.02 7.50 -4.52
CA ILE A 44 5.01 6.42 -4.69
C ILE A 44 4.33 5.09 -5.06
N VAL A 45 3.19 4.76 -4.44
CA VAL A 45 2.42 3.53 -4.74
C VAL A 45 1.76 3.60 -6.13
N ILE A 46 1.32 4.79 -6.55
CA ILE A 46 0.71 5.02 -7.87
C ILE A 46 1.76 4.86 -8.97
N PHE A 47 2.91 5.53 -8.85
CA PHE A 47 3.99 5.54 -9.83
C PHE A 47 4.92 4.33 -9.68
N ARG A 48 4.34 3.12 -9.65
CA ARG A 48 5.10 1.87 -9.57
C ARG A 48 5.53 1.37 -10.95
N PRO A 49 6.84 1.22 -11.23
CA PRO A 49 7.33 0.79 -12.54
C PRO A 49 7.09 -0.70 -12.83
N ASP A 50 6.76 -1.49 -11.82
CA ASP A 50 6.49 -2.93 -11.93
C ASP A 50 5.01 -3.24 -12.23
N ARG A 51 4.20 -2.23 -12.59
CA ARG A 51 2.82 -2.47 -13.05
C ARG A 51 2.81 -3.12 -14.45
N PRO A 52 1.90 -4.08 -14.69
CA PRO A 52 1.75 -4.67 -16.03
C PRO A 52 1.32 -3.62 -17.05
N ASN A 53 1.61 -3.88 -18.32
CA ASN A 53 1.16 -3.07 -19.46
C ASN A 53 1.66 -1.61 -19.51
N LEU A 54 2.71 -1.27 -18.76
CA LEU A 54 3.38 0.02 -18.88
C LEU A 54 4.18 0.12 -20.18
N ARG A 55 3.99 1.21 -20.92
CA ARG A 55 4.73 1.50 -22.16
C ARG A 55 6.13 2.07 -21.90
N ASP A 56 6.25 2.93 -20.88
CA ASP A 56 7.48 3.63 -20.54
C ASP A 56 7.80 3.46 -19.04
N THR A 57 8.35 2.30 -18.71
CA THR A 57 8.71 1.94 -17.34
C THR A 57 9.81 2.84 -16.77
N HIS A 58 10.72 3.33 -17.62
CA HIS A 58 11.83 4.20 -17.19
C HIS A 58 11.30 5.54 -16.67
N ARG A 59 10.42 6.19 -17.42
CA ARG A 59 9.82 7.46 -16.99
C ARG A 59 9.02 7.32 -15.69
N ILE A 60 8.25 6.24 -15.53
CA ILE A 60 7.50 5.98 -14.29
C ILE A 60 8.46 5.80 -13.11
N ARG A 61 9.56 5.08 -13.30
CA ARG A 61 10.58 4.89 -12.27
C ARG A 61 11.24 6.21 -11.88
N ASP A 62 11.56 7.08 -12.84
CA ASP A 62 12.19 8.38 -12.56
C ASP A 62 11.26 9.31 -11.78
N ILE A 63 9.96 9.29 -12.11
CA ILE A 63 8.92 9.98 -11.31
C ILE A 63 8.85 9.40 -9.90
N GLN A 64 8.86 8.07 -9.75
CA GLN A 64 8.84 7.43 -8.44
C GLN A 64 10.05 7.84 -7.58
N TYR A 65 11.25 7.84 -8.17
CA TYR A 65 12.47 8.27 -7.47
C TYR A 65 12.40 9.74 -7.04
N THR A 66 11.78 10.59 -7.86
CA THR A 66 11.53 11.99 -7.48
C THR A 66 10.70 12.04 -6.20
N TYR A 67 9.59 11.29 -6.10
CA TYR A 67 8.77 11.26 -4.90
C TYR A 67 9.47 10.66 -3.67
N TYR A 68 10.28 9.62 -3.83
CA TYR A 68 11.14 9.13 -2.74
C TYR A 68 12.10 10.23 -2.24
N GLY A 69 12.70 10.99 -3.16
CA GLY A 69 13.54 12.14 -2.83
C GLY A 69 12.79 13.23 -2.07
N VAL A 70 11.60 13.61 -2.54
CA VAL A 70 10.75 14.62 -1.86
C VAL A 70 10.35 14.13 -0.45
N LEU A 71 9.92 12.87 -0.32
CA LEU A 71 9.55 12.28 0.97
C LEU A 71 10.72 12.36 1.96
N ARG A 72 11.92 12.00 1.53
CA ARG A 72 13.13 12.09 2.36
C ARG A 72 13.35 13.52 2.87
N ARG A 73 13.24 14.52 1.99
CA ARG A 73 13.43 15.94 2.36
C ARG A 73 12.36 16.43 3.32
N VAL A 74 11.10 16.04 3.12
CA VAL A 74 10.01 16.40 4.04
C VAL A 74 10.29 15.86 5.44
N VAL A 75 10.69 14.58 5.55
CA VAL A 75 11.04 13.97 6.84
C VAL A 75 12.26 14.65 7.48
N GLU A 76 13.29 14.97 6.70
CA GLU A 76 14.48 15.71 7.18
C GLU A 76 14.16 17.13 7.67
N CYS A 77 13.06 17.75 7.21
CA CYS A 77 12.61 19.05 7.70
C CYS A 77 11.81 18.98 9.00
N GLU A 78 11.21 17.83 9.31
CA GLU A 78 10.32 17.65 10.46
C GLU A 78 11.01 16.97 11.66
N TYR A 79 12.05 16.18 11.40
CA TYR A 79 12.74 15.39 12.41
C TYR A 79 14.23 15.71 12.46
N THR A 80 14.85 15.53 13.62
CA THR A 80 16.29 15.73 13.77
C THR A 80 17.07 14.61 13.06
N GLY A 81 18.29 14.90 12.57
CA GLY A 81 18.95 14.05 11.55
C GLY A 81 18.95 12.53 11.79
N GLY A 82 19.26 12.07 13.01
CA GLY A 82 19.27 10.64 13.33
C GLY A 82 17.87 10.00 13.35
N GLU A 83 16.87 10.76 13.77
CA GLU A 83 15.46 10.36 13.80
C GLU A 83 14.85 10.36 12.40
N ALA A 84 15.16 11.38 11.59
CA ALA A 84 14.69 11.51 10.21
C ALA A 84 15.04 10.29 9.35
N ALA A 85 16.27 9.79 9.47
CA ALA A 85 16.70 8.59 8.74
C ALA A 85 15.87 7.35 9.14
N GLN A 86 15.64 7.15 10.45
CA GLN A 86 14.86 6.03 10.96
C GLN A 86 13.40 6.10 10.52
N VAL A 87 12.79 7.29 10.56
CA VAL A 87 11.41 7.51 10.09
C VAL A 87 11.31 7.22 8.59
N TYR A 88 12.23 7.74 7.78
CA TYR A 88 12.26 7.48 6.35
C TYR A 88 12.39 5.98 6.03
N GLU A 89 13.32 5.28 6.69
CA GLU A 89 13.47 3.83 6.51
C GLU A 89 12.20 3.06 6.90
N ALA A 90 11.57 3.43 8.02
CA ALA A 90 10.32 2.80 8.45
C ALA A 90 9.19 2.99 7.42
N LEU A 91 9.09 4.18 6.82
CA LEU A 91 8.14 4.48 5.75
C LEU A 91 8.38 3.65 4.49
N VAL A 92 9.65 3.51 4.07
CA VAL A 92 10.02 2.69 2.92
C VAL A 92 9.69 1.22 3.16
N ARG A 93 9.99 0.69 4.35
CA ARG A 93 9.61 -0.68 4.73
C ARG A 93 8.10 -0.89 4.68
N LYS A 94 7.30 0.07 5.14
CA LYS A 94 5.83 -0.02 5.03
C LYS A 94 5.35 -0.08 3.57
N LEU A 95 6.04 0.59 2.64
CA LEU A 95 5.72 0.47 1.21
C LEU A 95 6.03 -0.93 0.65
N GLU A 96 7.06 -1.61 1.16
CA GLU A 96 7.39 -2.99 0.81
C GLU A 96 6.37 -3.99 1.40
N GLU A 97 6.03 -3.85 2.68
CA GLU A 97 4.98 -4.63 3.33
C GLU A 97 3.64 -4.53 2.58
N LEU A 98 3.28 -3.33 2.09
CA LEU A 98 2.09 -3.11 1.28
C LEU A 98 2.08 -3.95 -0.01
N LYS A 99 3.25 -4.24 -0.60
CA LYS A 99 3.33 -5.10 -1.79
C LYS A 99 2.91 -6.53 -1.45
N HIS A 100 3.37 -7.06 -0.32
CA HIS A 100 3.01 -8.40 0.14
C HIS A 100 1.53 -8.49 0.54
N LEU A 101 1.01 -7.46 1.20
CA LEU A 101 -0.42 -7.39 1.57
C LEU A 101 -1.35 -7.40 0.36
N LYS A 102 -0.94 -6.78 -0.76
CA LYS A 102 -1.68 -6.85 -2.02
C LYS A 102 -1.82 -8.29 -2.50
N GLU A 103 -0.75 -9.08 -2.46
CA GLU A 103 -0.77 -10.48 -2.92
C GLU A 103 -1.71 -11.35 -2.08
N GLY A 104 -1.69 -11.17 -0.75
CA GLY A 104 -2.65 -11.83 0.15
C GLY A 104 -4.09 -11.42 -0.12
N LEU A 105 -4.34 -10.13 -0.38
CA LEU A 105 -5.68 -9.63 -0.68
C LEU A 105 -6.24 -10.20 -2.00
N VAL A 106 -5.40 -10.30 -3.03
CA VAL A 106 -5.79 -10.93 -4.30
C VAL A 106 -6.24 -12.38 -4.07
N ARG A 107 -5.48 -13.15 -3.28
CA ARG A 107 -5.81 -14.55 -2.96
C ARG A 107 -7.14 -14.69 -2.23
N ILE A 108 -7.43 -13.80 -1.28
CA ILE A 108 -8.73 -13.73 -0.60
C ILE A 108 -9.83 -13.53 -1.64
N TYR A 109 -9.75 -12.49 -2.48
CA TYR A 109 -10.82 -12.20 -3.44
C TYR A 109 -11.04 -13.32 -4.48
N TYR A 110 -9.99 -14.04 -4.91
CA TYR A 110 -10.15 -15.19 -5.80
C TYR A 110 -10.84 -16.38 -5.11
N GLY A 111 -10.83 -16.44 -3.78
CA GLY A 111 -11.60 -17.40 -2.99
C GLY A 111 -13.09 -17.06 -2.87
N PHE A 112 -13.51 -15.86 -3.28
CA PHE A 112 -14.91 -15.44 -3.21
C PHE A 112 -15.72 -15.88 -4.43
N ASP A 113 -17.00 -16.18 -4.19
CA ASP A 113 -17.98 -16.32 -5.26
C ASP A 113 -18.09 -14.97 -6.00
N SER A 114 -17.60 -14.94 -7.24
CA SER A 114 -17.56 -13.74 -8.06
C SER A 114 -18.94 -13.10 -8.22
N ARG A 115 -20.05 -13.85 -8.12
CA ARG A 115 -21.41 -13.28 -8.20
C ARG A 115 -21.73 -12.29 -7.08
N GLN A 116 -21.02 -12.37 -5.95
CA GLN A 116 -21.24 -11.54 -4.77
C GLN A 116 -20.35 -10.28 -4.76
N LEU A 117 -19.41 -10.16 -5.71
CA LEU A 117 -18.50 -9.03 -5.83
C LEU A 117 -19.09 -7.92 -6.71
N ASP A 118 -18.80 -6.67 -6.35
CA ASP A 118 -19.13 -5.48 -7.14
C ASP A 118 -18.42 -5.54 -8.52
N PRO A 119 -19.07 -5.12 -9.62
CA PRO A 119 -18.47 -5.11 -10.96
C PRO A 119 -17.12 -4.40 -11.04
N LEU A 120 -16.93 -3.29 -10.31
CA LEU A 120 -15.66 -2.56 -10.30
C LEU A 120 -14.54 -3.37 -9.64
N ILE A 121 -14.86 -4.14 -8.59
CA ILE A 121 -13.89 -5.02 -7.93
C ILE A 121 -13.48 -6.12 -8.90
N LYS A 122 -14.42 -6.71 -9.65
CA LYS A 122 -14.10 -7.72 -10.67
C LYS A 122 -13.13 -7.20 -11.72
N GLU A 123 -13.40 -6.00 -12.24
CA GLU A 123 -12.55 -5.35 -13.23
C GLU A 123 -11.15 -5.04 -12.67
N LEU A 124 -11.06 -4.51 -11.45
CA LEU A 124 -9.79 -4.17 -10.82
C LEU A 124 -8.88 -5.38 -10.55
N PHE A 125 -9.46 -6.57 -10.38
CA PHE A 125 -8.73 -7.80 -10.06
C PHE A 125 -8.69 -8.83 -11.21
N ASP A 126 -9.18 -8.45 -12.40
CA ASP A 126 -9.31 -9.33 -13.58
C ASP A 126 -10.08 -10.64 -13.28
N MET A 127 -11.09 -10.58 -12.40
CA MET A 127 -11.92 -11.72 -12.01
C MET A 127 -13.15 -11.80 -12.92
N MET A 128 -13.00 -12.44 -14.09
CA MET A 128 -14.12 -12.78 -14.98
C MET A 128 -14.82 -14.08 -14.57
#